data_AF-W9Z1L5-F1
#
_entry.id   AF-W9Z1L5-F1
#
_cell.length_a   1.000
_cell.length_b   1.000
_cell.length_c   1.000
_cell.angle_alpha   90.00
_cell.angle_beta   90.00
_cell.angle_gamma   90.00
#
_symmetry.space_group_name_H-M   'P 1'
#
loop_
_entity.id
_entity.type
_entity.pdbx_description
1 polymer ?
#
loop_
_entity_poly.entity_id
_entity_poly.type
_entity_poly.pdbx_seq_one_letter_code
_entity_poly.pdbx_strand_id
1 'polypeptide(L)'
;MHQSPESPQSKDQGWLCHWLAIVALGELYSSDKETDVDPQDPLGSAVAGSAGSPEPPGAEYYYQSVSLLQQVAEHPDVQYIETLCLLSLYAFSMNRVNTAYMYGGVSMRAALALDLHRSPYDFLSERLNLPASELEHQKRLFWTVYYQDLLTTTTTGRPWGVLDDEITVDYADSSRLPGDAALDFFDAEELNIHLELMRLRSQAYSSLYGYAGTAINPYSYISLFDFELSLPLSQQHLDKISEFHQALVSFENELPMALKVVRGWNGSWTNLNRVNAQLYLIYYQVWSASKTSRANV
;
A
#
# COMPACT_ATOMS: atom_id res chain seq x y z
N MET A 1 32.65 -14.28 12.56
CA MET A 1 32.46 -13.76 13.92
C MET A 1 31.06 -14.14 14.38
N HIS A 2 30.88 -15.26 15.08
CA HIS A 2 29.61 -15.56 15.76
C HIS A 2 29.80 -15.23 17.23
N GLN A 3 29.07 -14.24 17.73
CA GLN A 3 29.00 -13.91 19.15
C GLN A 3 27.65 -14.37 19.72
N SER A 4 27.61 -14.50 21.04
CA SER A 4 26.45 -14.99 21.80
C SER A 4 25.20 -14.14 21.56
N PRO A 5 24.01 -14.76 21.44
CA PRO A 5 22.73 -14.09 21.11
C PRO A 5 22.23 -13.11 22.19
N GLU A 6 22.89 -13.04 23.35
CA GLU A 6 22.53 -12.13 24.44
C GLU A 6 23.37 -10.84 24.48
N SER A 7 24.30 -10.64 23.53
CA SER A 7 25.16 -9.45 23.54
C SER A 7 24.36 -8.18 23.20
N PRO A 8 24.68 -7.01 23.79
CA PRO A 8 24.02 -5.74 23.46
C PRO A 8 24.23 -5.32 22.00
N GLN A 9 25.29 -5.80 21.34
CA GLN A 9 25.54 -5.60 19.90
C GLN A 9 24.68 -6.55 19.03
N SER A 10 24.22 -7.68 19.58
CA SER A 10 23.24 -8.56 18.95
C SER A 10 21.81 -8.03 19.06
N LYS A 11 21.56 -7.09 20.00
CA LYS A 11 20.27 -6.40 20.18
C LYS A 11 20.06 -5.25 19.20
N ASP A 12 21.06 -4.92 18.38
CA ASP A 12 21.07 -3.74 17.51
C ASP A 12 21.25 -4.14 16.03
N GLN A 13 20.48 -5.15 15.60
CA GLN A 13 20.42 -5.58 14.19
C GLN A 13 19.20 -5.01 13.46
N GLY A 14 18.40 -4.14 14.11
CA GLY A 14 17.25 -3.48 13.49
C GLY A 14 17.66 -2.69 12.25
N TRP A 15 18.76 -1.95 12.33
CA TRP A 15 19.31 -1.22 11.18
C TRP A 15 19.73 -2.13 10.03
N LEU A 16 20.30 -3.31 10.33
CA LEU A 16 20.73 -4.26 9.31
C LEU A 16 19.52 -4.95 8.67
N CYS A 17 18.52 -5.32 9.48
CA CYS A 17 17.25 -5.85 9.02
C CYS A 17 16.58 -4.88 8.04
N HIS A 18 16.47 -3.61 8.44
CA HIS A 18 15.93 -2.53 7.63
C HIS A 18 16.72 -2.33 6.33
N TRP A 19 18.04 -2.22 6.43
CA TRP A 19 18.92 -2.01 5.27
C TRP A 19 18.83 -3.16 4.26
N LEU A 20 18.80 -4.42 4.72
CA LEU A 20 18.63 -5.58 3.86
C LEU A 20 17.25 -5.58 3.18
N ALA A 21 16.19 -5.12 3.85
CA ALA A 21 14.86 -4.97 3.25
C ALA A 21 14.86 -3.91 2.12
N ILE A 22 15.57 -2.79 2.32
CA ILE A 22 15.77 -1.76 1.28
C ILE A 22 16.51 -2.37 0.08
N VAL A 23 17.63 -3.05 0.31
CA VAL A 23 18.42 -3.65 -0.79
C VAL A 23 17.60 -4.68 -1.55
N ALA A 24 16.82 -5.52 -0.85
CA ALA A 24 15.94 -6.50 -1.49
C ALA A 24 14.96 -5.83 -2.46
N LEU A 25 14.27 -4.77 -2.03
CA LEU A 25 13.37 -4.02 -2.90
C LEU A 25 14.10 -3.26 -4.01
N GLY A 26 15.29 -2.73 -3.72
CA GLY A 26 16.14 -2.06 -4.69
C GLY A 26 16.50 -2.98 -5.86
N GLU A 27 16.94 -4.20 -5.57
CA GLU A 27 17.22 -5.24 -6.58
C GLU A 27 15.95 -5.60 -7.37
N LEU A 28 14.82 -5.77 -6.69
CA LEU A 28 13.54 -6.11 -7.32
C LEU A 28 13.09 -5.07 -8.36
N TYR A 29 13.31 -3.78 -8.09
CA TYR A 29 12.93 -2.71 -9.01
C TYR A 29 14.06 -2.26 -9.95
N SER A 30 15.31 -2.66 -9.70
CA SER A 30 16.46 -2.35 -10.57
C SER A 30 16.67 -3.40 -11.66
N SER A 31 16.13 -4.62 -11.50
CA SER A 31 16.29 -5.73 -12.46
C SER A 31 15.56 -5.51 -13.79
N ASP A 32 14.73 -4.46 -13.92
CA ASP A 32 14.08 -4.08 -15.19
C ASP A 32 15.05 -3.53 -16.26
N LYS A 33 16.37 -3.54 -16.01
CA LYS A 33 17.37 -2.97 -16.93
C LYS A 33 18.03 -3.93 -17.93
N GLU A 34 17.79 -5.24 -17.87
CA GLU A 34 18.34 -6.17 -18.88
C GLU A 34 17.39 -7.34 -19.16
N THR A 35 16.24 -7.09 -19.79
CA THR A 35 15.71 -8.10 -20.72
C THR A 35 16.25 -7.73 -22.10
N ASP A 36 17.36 -8.37 -22.49
CA ASP A 36 17.80 -8.43 -23.88
C ASP A 36 16.72 -9.22 -24.64
N VAL A 37 15.68 -8.52 -25.09
CA VAL A 37 14.62 -9.10 -25.90
C VAL A 37 15.24 -9.36 -27.26
N ASP A 38 15.63 -10.61 -27.51
CA ASP A 38 16.05 -11.06 -28.84
C ASP A 38 14.93 -10.72 -29.84
N PRO A 39 15.17 -9.87 -30.86
CA PRO A 39 14.16 -9.47 -31.83
C PRO A 39 13.52 -10.64 -32.60
N GLN A 40 14.08 -11.84 -32.50
CA GLN A 40 13.61 -13.04 -33.19
C GLN A 40 12.69 -13.94 -32.34
N ASP A 41 12.53 -13.69 -31.03
CA ASP A 41 11.60 -14.44 -30.18
C ASP A 41 10.72 -13.52 -29.31
N PRO A 42 9.67 -12.90 -29.90
CA PRO A 42 8.76 -12.02 -29.18
C PRO A 42 7.84 -12.74 -28.18
N LEU A 43 7.90 -14.08 -28.09
CA LEU A 43 7.07 -14.86 -27.16
C LEU A 43 7.87 -15.47 -26.00
N GLY A 44 9.19 -15.25 -25.94
CA GLY A 44 10.04 -15.72 -24.85
C GLY A 44 9.86 -17.21 -24.61
N SER A 45 10.37 -18.06 -25.51
CA SER A 45 10.50 -19.49 -25.25
C SER A 45 11.47 -19.70 -24.09
N ALA A 46 10.94 -19.63 -22.87
CA ALA A 46 11.62 -20.05 -21.66
C ALA A 46 12.00 -21.52 -21.84
N VAL A 47 13.26 -21.76 -22.24
CA VAL A 47 13.87 -23.07 -22.18
C VAL A 47 13.92 -23.41 -20.70
N ALA A 48 12.94 -24.20 -20.26
CA ALA A 48 12.82 -24.73 -18.92
C ALA A 48 14.01 -25.68 -18.64
N GLY A 49 15.15 -25.09 -18.29
CA GLY A 49 16.26 -25.77 -17.67
C GLY A 49 15.94 -26.05 -16.21
N SER A 50 16.08 -27.30 -15.81
CA SER A 50 15.79 -27.82 -14.47
C SER A 50 16.61 -27.13 -13.36
N ALA A 51 15.96 -26.26 -12.59
CA ALA A 51 16.23 -25.90 -11.19
C ALA A 51 14.96 -25.17 -10.69
N GLY A 52 14.67 -25.17 -9.38
CA GLY A 52 13.48 -24.50 -8.83
C GLY A 52 13.27 -23.11 -9.42
N SER A 53 12.01 -22.70 -9.61
CA SER A 53 11.65 -21.38 -10.16
C SER A 53 12.62 -20.31 -9.64
N PRO A 54 13.33 -19.56 -10.49
CA PRO A 54 14.31 -18.58 -10.03
C PRO A 54 13.59 -17.62 -9.10
N GLU A 55 14.05 -17.54 -7.85
CA GLU A 55 13.51 -16.61 -6.87
C GLU A 55 13.69 -15.17 -7.39
N PRO A 56 12.79 -14.24 -7.04
CA PRO A 56 12.89 -12.89 -7.56
C PRO A 56 14.21 -12.22 -7.14
N PRO A 57 14.68 -11.23 -7.91
CA PRO A 57 15.85 -10.45 -7.56
C PRO A 57 15.76 -9.89 -6.13
N GLY A 58 16.85 -10.01 -5.38
CA GLY A 58 16.92 -9.59 -3.97
C GLY A 58 16.36 -10.59 -2.94
N ALA A 59 15.94 -11.80 -3.34
CA ALA A 59 15.30 -12.75 -2.43
C ALA A 59 16.19 -13.17 -1.25
N GLU A 60 17.50 -13.32 -1.50
CA GLU A 60 18.46 -13.63 -0.44
C GLU A 60 18.50 -12.55 0.64
N TYR A 61 18.54 -11.27 0.26
CA TYR A 61 18.50 -10.14 1.19
C TYR A 61 17.18 -10.08 1.96
N TYR A 62 16.07 -10.37 1.29
CA TYR A 62 14.76 -10.48 1.95
C TYR A 62 14.78 -11.57 3.03
N TYR A 63 15.27 -12.77 2.74
CA TYR A 63 15.32 -13.85 3.74
C TYR A 63 16.26 -13.54 4.90
N GLN A 64 17.40 -12.92 4.62
CA GLN A 64 18.31 -12.45 5.67
C GLN A 64 17.62 -11.40 6.55
N SER A 65 16.96 -10.42 5.94
CA SER A 65 16.18 -9.41 6.68
C SER A 65 15.12 -10.04 7.57
N VAL A 66 14.31 -10.97 7.03
CA VAL A 66 13.28 -11.70 7.80
C VAL A 66 13.89 -12.50 8.97
N SER A 67 15.09 -13.07 8.80
CA SER A 67 15.75 -13.81 9.88
C SER A 67 16.24 -12.92 11.04
N LEU A 68 16.45 -11.63 10.76
CA LEU A 68 16.86 -10.62 11.74
C LEU A 68 15.66 -9.84 12.33
N LEU A 69 14.47 -9.98 11.74
CA LEU A 69 13.27 -9.25 12.16
C LEU A 69 12.82 -9.71 13.54
N GLN A 70 12.60 -8.75 14.45
CA GLN A 70 11.97 -9.03 15.74
C GLN A 70 10.51 -9.46 15.54
N GLN A 71 10.16 -10.64 16.04
CA GLN A 71 8.80 -11.22 15.85
C GLN A 71 7.70 -10.36 16.50
N VAL A 72 7.94 -9.87 17.72
CA VAL A 72 7.02 -8.97 18.44
C VAL A 72 7.87 -7.92 19.15
N ALA A 73 7.70 -6.66 18.76
CA ALA A 73 8.32 -5.50 19.41
C ALA A 73 7.42 -4.99 20.53
N GLU A 74 7.88 -5.08 21.78
CA GLU A 74 7.18 -4.49 22.95
C GLU A 74 7.16 -2.95 22.85
N HIS A 75 8.26 -2.38 22.38
CA HIS A 75 8.42 -0.95 22.15
C HIS A 75 8.80 -0.75 20.68
N PRO A 76 7.82 -0.79 19.74
CA PRO A 76 8.11 -0.59 18.34
C PRO A 76 8.67 0.82 18.12
N ASP A 77 9.61 0.97 17.20
CA ASP A 77 10.10 2.26 16.75
C ASP A 77 9.71 2.52 15.28
N VAL A 78 10.01 3.72 14.79
CA VAL A 78 9.73 4.14 13.41
C VAL A 78 10.40 3.18 12.41
N GLN A 79 11.66 2.80 12.66
CA GLN A 79 12.42 1.93 11.77
C GLN A 79 11.81 0.52 11.67
N TYR A 80 11.26 -0.02 12.76
CA TYR A 80 10.56 -1.29 12.78
C TYR A 80 9.33 -1.28 11.88
N ILE A 81 8.52 -0.20 11.95
CA ILE A 81 7.34 0.00 11.11
C ILE A 81 7.74 0.07 9.63
N GLU A 82 8.75 0.86 9.29
CA GLU A 82 9.26 0.96 7.91
C GLU A 82 9.75 -0.40 7.40
N THR A 83 10.49 -1.13 8.21
CA THR A 83 11.01 -2.46 7.85
C THR A 83 9.87 -3.43 7.53
N LEU A 84 8.81 -3.43 8.34
CA LEU A 84 7.62 -4.25 8.09
C LEU A 84 6.91 -3.84 6.79
N CYS A 85 6.82 -2.55 6.48
CA CYS A 85 6.26 -2.07 5.21
C CYS A 85 7.07 -2.59 4.02
N LEU A 86 8.40 -2.46 4.07
CA LEU A 86 9.31 -2.93 3.03
C LEU A 86 9.19 -4.46 2.82
N LEU A 87 9.20 -5.24 3.91
CA LEU A 87 9.03 -6.68 3.86
C LEU A 87 7.65 -7.09 3.35
N SER A 88 6.61 -6.34 3.70
CA SER A 88 5.25 -6.57 3.19
C SER A 88 5.17 -6.34 1.68
N LEU A 89 5.78 -5.27 1.15
CA LEU A 89 5.86 -5.00 -0.30
C LEU A 89 6.60 -6.11 -1.04
N TYR A 90 7.74 -6.55 -0.53
CA TYR A 90 8.52 -7.63 -1.14
C TYR A 90 7.79 -8.98 -1.07
N ALA A 91 7.10 -9.28 0.04
CA ALA A 91 6.26 -10.46 0.14
C ALA A 91 5.11 -10.44 -0.88
N PHE A 92 4.55 -9.26 -1.16
CA PHE A 92 3.49 -9.09 -2.14
C PHE A 92 3.99 -9.39 -3.57
N SER A 93 5.20 -8.93 -3.94
CA SER A 93 5.79 -9.24 -5.25
C SER A 93 6.10 -10.73 -5.45
N MET A 94 6.41 -11.45 -4.36
CA MET A 94 6.54 -12.91 -4.34
C MET A 94 5.22 -13.69 -4.37
N ASN A 95 4.07 -13.01 -4.52
CA ASN A 95 2.74 -13.60 -4.40
C ASN A 95 2.50 -14.29 -3.03
N ARG A 96 3.24 -13.89 -1.98
CA ARG A 96 3.05 -14.36 -0.59
C ARG A 96 2.07 -13.46 0.13
N VAL A 97 0.86 -13.39 -0.41
CA VAL A 97 -0.21 -12.47 0.02
C VAL A 97 -0.52 -12.57 1.51
N ASN A 98 -0.50 -13.78 2.08
CA ASN A 98 -0.69 -13.98 3.52
C ASN A 98 0.42 -13.32 4.34
N THR A 99 1.67 -13.51 3.93
CA THR A 99 2.84 -12.92 4.60
C THR A 99 2.82 -11.40 4.48
N ALA A 100 2.51 -10.86 3.30
CA ALA A 100 2.35 -9.43 3.07
C ALA A 100 1.29 -8.82 3.98
N TYR A 101 0.12 -9.47 4.07
CA TYR A 101 -0.97 -9.06 4.96
C TYR A 101 -0.57 -9.10 6.45
N MET A 102 0.15 -10.14 6.87
CA MET A 102 0.62 -10.24 8.26
C MET A 102 1.62 -9.12 8.59
N TYR A 103 2.62 -8.87 7.74
CA TYR A 103 3.57 -7.77 7.97
C TYR A 103 2.89 -6.40 7.94
N GLY A 104 1.97 -6.17 6.99
CA GLY A 104 1.18 -4.93 6.94
C GLY A 104 0.33 -4.73 8.19
N GLY A 105 -0.32 -5.79 8.68
CA GLY A 105 -1.11 -5.75 9.91
C GLY A 105 -0.30 -5.53 11.18
N VAL A 106 0.93 -6.08 11.26
CA VAL A 106 1.84 -5.78 12.38
C VAL A 106 2.33 -4.33 12.29
N SER A 107 2.66 -3.85 11.09
CA SER A 107 3.07 -2.46 10.85
C SER A 107 2.00 -1.47 11.28
N MET A 108 0.74 -1.73 10.90
CA MET A 108 -0.42 -0.94 11.34
C MET A 108 -0.55 -0.89 12.86
N ARG A 109 -0.49 -2.05 13.54
CA ARG A 109 -0.59 -2.10 15.01
C ARG A 109 0.57 -1.39 15.71
N ALA A 110 1.79 -1.48 15.15
CA ALA A 110 2.94 -0.76 15.66
C ALA A 110 2.78 0.77 15.49
N ALA A 111 2.29 1.23 14.34
CA ALA A 111 1.97 2.64 14.11
C ALA A 111 0.88 3.16 15.06
N LEU A 112 -0.14 2.33 15.36
CA LEU A 112 -1.16 2.64 16.35
C LEU A 112 -0.60 2.68 17.78
N ALA A 113 0.31 1.77 18.13
CA ALA A 113 0.96 1.75 19.44
C ALA A 113 1.83 2.99 19.70
N LEU A 114 2.33 3.63 18.63
CA LEU A 114 3.03 4.92 18.67
C LEU A 114 2.11 6.13 18.50
N ASP A 115 0.79 5.92 18.52
CA ASP A 115 -0.25 6.93 18.30
C ASP A 115 -0.12 7.69 16.96
N LEU A 116 0.55 7.14 15.94
CA LEU A 116 0.83 7.89 14.68
C LEU A 116 -0.44 8.26 13.90
N HIS A 117 -1.54 7.56 14.16
CA HIS A 117 -2.88 7.86 13.65
C HIS A 117 -3.51 9.13 14.24
N ARG A 118 -2.97 9.65 15.35
CA ARG A 118 -3.53 10.81 16.06
C ARG A 118 -2.72 12.06 15.82
N SER A 119 -3.39 13.21 15.76
CA SER A 119 -2.71 14.48 15.76
C SER A 119 -1.91 14.66 17.05
N PRO A 120 -0.63 15.10 16.99
CA PRO A 120 0.15 15.37 18.19
C PRO A 120 -0.46 16.50 19.04
N TYR A 121 -1.41 17.27 18.51
CA TYR A 121 -2.12 18.33 19.21
C TYR A 121 -3.35 17.86 20.00
N ASP A 122 -3.85 16.64 19.78
CA ASP A 122 -5.05 16.12 20.45
C ASP A 122 -4.81 15.74 21.91
N PHE A 123 -3.54 15.48 22.26
CA PHE A 123 -3.11 15.05 23.59
C PHE A 123 -1.73 15.62 23.91
N LEU A 124 -1.33 15.56 25.19
CA LEU A 124 0.02 15.94 25.61
C LEU A 124 1.03 14.88 25.14
N SER A 125 1.39 14.95 23.87
CA SER A 125 2.32 14.04 23.21
C SER A 125 3.76 14.53 23.33
N GLU A 126 4.70 13.66 23.68
CA GLU A 126 6.13 13.96 23.62
C GLU A 126 6.59 14.30 22.19
N ARG A 127 5.83 13.88 21.18
CA ARG A 127 6.07 14.19 19.77
C ARG A 127 6.03 15.67 19.45
N LEU A 128 5.33 16.49 20.24
CA LEU A 128 5.33 17.96 20.06
C LEU A 128 6.73 18.57 20.21
N ASN A 129 7.68 17.85 20.81
CA ASN A 129 9.06 18.29 20.94
C ASN A 129 9.95 17.89 19.75
N LEU A 130 9.45 17.09 18.82
CA LEU A 130 10.21 16.64 17.65
C LEU A 130 10.34 17.76 16.61
N PRO A 131 11.42 17.76 15.80
CA PRO A 131 11.55 18.69 14.69
C PRO A 131 10.44 18.47 13.66
N ALA A 132 10.08 19.52 12.92
CA ALA A 132 9.00 19.48 11.94
C ALA A 132 9.19 18.39 10.86
N SER A 133 10.43 18.12 10.46
CA SER A 133 10.77 17.06 9.50
C SER A 133 10.46 15.66 10.05
N GLU A 134 10.71 15.42 11.34
CA GLU A 134 10.47 14.11 11.95
C GLU A 134 8.97 13.88 12.21
N LEU A 135 8.23 14.94 12.59
CA LEU A 135 6.77 14.89 12.64
C LEU A 135 6.14 14.57 11.28
N GLU A 136 6.65 15.21 10.23
CA GLU A 136 6.17 14.97 8.87
C GLU A 136 6.55 13.57 8.37
N HIS A 137 7.74 13.07 8.72
CA HIS A 137 8.16 11.71 8.44
C HIS A 137 7.23 10.66 9.10
N GLN A 138 6.96 10.80 10.40
CA GLN A 138 6.06 9.90 11.13
C GLN A 138 4.62 9.93 10.57
N LYS A 139 4.14 11.12 10.20
CA LYS A 139 2.84 11.29 9.55
C LYS A 139 2.78 10.56 8.20
N ARG A 140 3.77 10.76 7.34
CA ARG A 140 3.85 10.09 6.02
C ARG A 140 4.01 8.59 6.16
N LEU A 141 4.75 8.14 7.17
CA LEU A 141 4.87 6.72 7.48
C LEU A 141 3.51 6.13 7.84
N PHE A 142 2.75 6.76 8.74
CA PHE A 142 1.40 6.31 9.06
C PHE A 142 0.51 6.22 7.82
N TRP A 143 0.48 7.26 7.00
CA TRP A 143 -0.30 7.26 5.77
C TRP A 143 0.15 6.19 4.77
N THR A 144 1.45 5.90 4.70
CA THR A 144 2.00 4.82 3.87
C THR A 144 1.54 3.45 4.35
N VAL A 145 1.61 3.21 5.66
CA VAL A 145 1.13 1.98 6.31
C VAL A 145 -0.36 1.79 6.06
N TYR A 146 -1.14 2.87 6.22
CA TYR A 146 -2.57 2.87 5.98
C TYR A 146 -2.90 2.62 4.50
N TYR A 147 -2.23 3.28 3.56
CA TYR A 147 -2.36 3.02 2.13
C TYR A 147 -2.09 1.54 1.79
N GLN A 148 -1.02 0.98 2.35
CA GLN A 148 -0.63 -0.41 2.10
C GLN A 148 -1.63 -1.41 2.69
N ASP A 149 -2.23 -1.10 3.85
CA ASP A 149 -3.32 -1.89 4.42
C ASP A 149 -4.56 -1.85 3.51
N LEU A 150 -4.98 -0.67 3.05
CA LEU A 150 -6.10 -0.53 2.10
C LEU A 150 -5.82 -1.28 0.78
N LEU A 151 -4.62 -1.18 0.24
CA LEU A 151 -4.24 -1.87 -0.99
C LEU A 151 -4.31 -3.39 -0.82
N THR A 152 -3.75 -3.90 0.27
CA THR A 152 -3.72 -5.34 0.54
C THR A 152 -5.13 -5.87 0.80
N THR A 153 -5.92 -5.16 1.60
CA THR A 153 -7.27 -5.59 2.01
C THR A 153 -8.25 -5.57 0.84
N THR A 154 -8.26 -4.51 0.05
CA THR A 154 -9.10 -4.41 -1.16
C THR A 154 -8.68 -5.39 -2.25
N THR A 155 -7.40 -5.75 -2.35
CA THR A 155 -6.93 -6.74 -3.33
C THR A 155 -7.24 -8.17 -2.92
N THR A 156 -7.23 -8.46 -1.62
CA THR A 156 -7.34 -9.83 -1.08
C THR A 156 -8.71 -10.16 -0.52
N GLY A 157 -9.59 -9.17 -0.45
CA GLY A 157 -10.90 -9.28 0.17
C GLY A 157 -10.87 -9.53 1.66
N ARG A 158 -9.99 -8.82 2.36
CA ARG A 158 -9.86 -8.89 3.81
C ARG A 158 -10.40 -7.61 4.45
N PRO A 159 -10.83 -7.67 5.71
CA PRO A 159 -11.11 -6.45 6.47
C PRO A 159 -9.80 -5.68 6.73
N TRP A 160 -9.89 -4.35 6.65
CA TRP A 160 -8.78 -3.44 6.99
C TRP A 160 -8.77 -3.10 8.49
N GLY A 161 -7.63 -2.61 8.97
CA GLY A 161 -7.31 -2.58 10.40
C GLY A 161 -7.84 -1.39 11.21
N VAL A 162 -8.17 -0.26 10.56
CA VAL A 162 -8.51 1.02 11.21
C VAL A 162 -9.68 1.72 10.51
N LEU A 163 -10.64 2.21 11.30
CA LEU A 163 -11.72 3.05 10.79
C LEU A 163 -11.23 4.48 10.57
N ASP A 164 -11.75 5.14 9.53
CA ASP A 164 -11.37 6.51 9.18
C ASP A 164 -11.64 7.50 10.33
N ASP A 165 -12.73 7.29 11.08
CA ASP A 165 -13.12 8.12 12.24
C ASP A 165 -12.13 8.08 13.40
N GLU A 166 -11.28 7.04 13.48
CA GLU A 166 -10.24 6.92 14.51
C GLU A 166 -8.96 7.69 14.12
N ILE A 167 -8.84 8.15 12.86
CA ILE A 167 -7.65 8.83 12.35
C ILE A 167 -7.85 10.34 12.49
N THR A 168 -7.08 10.97 13.37
CA THR A 168 -7.12 12.43 13.57
C THR A 168 -5.87 13.15 13.09
N VAL A 169 -4.83 12.42 12.68
CA VAL A 169 -3.63 13.04 12.09
C VAL A 169 -3.99 13.69 10.75
N ASP A 170 -3.49 14.91 10.52
CA ASP A 170 -3.67 15.61 9.27
C ASP A 170 -2.94 14.90 8.09
N TYR A 171 -3.36 15.22 6.87
CA TYR A 171 -2.65 14.84 5.65
C TYR A 171 -1.22 15.41 5.59
N ALA A 172 -0.38 14.83 4.73
CA ALA A 172 0.99 15.28 4.53
C ALA A 172 1.03 16.73 4.03
N ASP A 173 2.00 17.50 4.52
CA ASP A 173 2.14 18.94 4.22
C ASP A 173 3.62 19.33 4.23
N SER A 174 4.21 19.40 3.03
CA SER A 174 5.61 19.85 2.86
C SER A 174 5.80 21.36 3.09
N SER A 175 4.74 22.17 3.09
CA SER A 175 4.86 23.64 3.15
C SER A 175 5.40 24.16 4.48
N ARG A 176 5.30 23.33 5.54
CA ARG A 176 5.77 23.64 6.89
C ARG A 176 7.21 23.21 7.16
N LEU A 177 7.86 22.58 6.18
CA LEU A 177 9.22 22.07 6.34
C LEU A 177 10.27 23.18 6.14
N PRO A 178 11.29 23.26 7.01
CA PRO A 178 12.34 24.27 6.89
C PRO A 178 13.39 23.89 5.85
N GLY A 179 13.69 24.83 4.94
CA GLY A 179 14.84 24.73 4.02
C GLY A 179 14.84 23.47 3.16
N ASP A 180 15.99 22.82 3.07
CA ASP A 180 16.21 21.67 2.19
C ASP A 180 15.55 20.38 2.71
N ALA A 181 14.99 20.36 3.93
CA ALA A 181 14.31 19.19 4.48
C ALA A 181 13.08 18.75 3.66
N ALA A 182 12.51 19.66 2.86
CA ALA A 182 11.44 19.31 1.94
C ALA A 182 11.89 18.37 0.81
N LEU A 183 13.20 18.36 0.47
CA LEU A 183 13.76 17.50 -0.58
C LEU A 183 13.88 16.03 -0.16
N ASP A 184 13.83 15.75 1.14
CA ASP A 184 13.89 14.39 1.68
C ASP A 184 12.57 13.63 1.50
N PHE A 185 11.51 14.33 1.10
CA PHE A 185 10.16 13.76 0.95
C PHE A 185 9.67 13.85 -0.49
N PHE A 186 8.87 12.85 -0.86
CA PHE A 186 8.08 12.88 -2.09
C PHE A 186 6.96 13.93 -2.01
N ASP A 187 6.33 14.21 -3.14
CA ASP A 187 5.29 15.25 -3.22
C ASP A 187 4.10 14.94 -2.29
N ALA A 188 3.71 15.91 -1.48
CA ALA A 188 2.62 15.76 -0.50
C ALA A 188 1.25 15.70 -1.18
N GLU A 189 1.02 16.51 -2.22
CA GLU A 189 -0.26 16.58 -2.93
C GLU A 189 -0.52 15.26 -3.66
N GLU A 190 0.50 14.72 -4.32
CA GLU A 190 0.48 13.40 -4.94
C GLU A 190 0.09 12.30 -3.93
N LEU A 191 0.75 12.26 -2.77
CA LEU A 191 0.42 11.29 -1.71
C LEU A 191 -1.05 11.36 -1.32
N ASN A 192 -1.51 12.57 -1.00
CA ASN A 192 -2.84 12.82 -0.46
C ASN A 192 -3.92 12.41 -1.45
N ILE A 193 -3.71 12.68 -2.74
CA ILE A 193 -4.64 12.30 -3.81
C ILE A 193 -4.71 10.77 -3.98
N HIS A 194 -3.58 10.07 -3.90
CA HIS A 194 -3.56 8.61 -3.90
C HIS A 194 -4.28 8.01 -2.68
N LEU A 195 -4.14 8.63 -1.51
CA LEU A 195 -4.84 8.22 -0.29
C LEU A 195 -6.34 8.40 -0.40
N GLU A 196 -6.80 9.55 -0.90
CA GLU A 196 -8.22 9.83 -1.10
C GLU A 196 -8.87 8.83 -2.06
N LEU A 197 -8.20 8.53 -3.18
CA LEU A 197 -8.68 7.51 -4.11
C LEU A 197 -8.76 6.12 -3.44
N MET A 198 -7.74 5.74 -2.68
CA MET A 198 -7.74 4.45 -1.98
C MET A 198 -8.79 4.37 -0.89
N ARG A 199 -9.09 5.47 -0.19
CA ARG A 199 -10.17 5.57 0.78
C ARG A 199 -11.53 5.35 0.13
N LEU A 200 -11.82 6.09 -0.95
CA LEU A 200 -13.06 5.90 -1.74
C LEU A 200 -13.21 4.46 -2.22
N ARG A 201 -12.14 3.89 -2.79
CA ARG A 201 -12.09 2.50 -3.24
C ARG A 201 -12.37 1.51 -2.09
N SER A 202 -11.75 1.72 -0.95
CA SER A 202 -11.90 0.81 0.20
C SER A 202 -13.31 0.88 0.79
N GLN A 203 -13.84 2.09 0.96
CA GLN A 203 -15.23 2.29 1.38
C GLN A 203 -16.22 1.61 0.42
N ALA A 204 -15.98 1.71 -0.89
CA ALA A 204 -16.75 0.98 -1.89
C ALA A 204 -16.65 -0.53 -1.72
N TYR A 205 -15.44 -1.04 -1.57
CA TYR A 205 -15.18 -2.46 -1.35
C TYR A 205 -15.93 -2.98 -0.11
N SER A 206 -15.72 -2.39 1.06
CA SER A 206 -16.29 -2.89 2.31
C SER A 206 -17.80 -2.68 2.44
N SER A 207 -18.34 -1.60 1.84
CA SER A 207 -19.80 -1.40 1.79
C SER A 207 -20.49 -2.43 0.90
N LEU A 208 -19.88 -2.81 -0.22
CA LEU A 208 -20.46 -3.79 -1.15
C LEU A 208 -20.27 -5.22 -0.68
N TYR A 209 -19.17 -5.52 0.01
CA TYR A 209 -18.83 -6.86 0.49
C TYR A 209 -19.16 -7.08 1.98
N GLY A 210 -19.89 -6.16 2.61
CA GLY A 210 -20.44 -6.34 3.97
C GLY A 210 -19.43 -6.34 5.12
N TYR A 211 -18.14 -6.06 4.88
CA TYR A 211 -17.12 -6.01 5.93
C TYR A 211 -17.28 -4.81 6.87
N ALA A 212 -17.93 -3.75 6.39
CA ALA A 212 -18.15 -2.50 7.11
C ALA A 212 -19.21 -2.61 8.22
N GLY A 213 -20.07 -3.64 8.14
CA GLY A 213 -21.24 -3.79 8.99
C GLY A 213 -22.09 -2.51 9.08
N THR A 214 -22.88 -2.42 10.15
CA THR A 214 -23.71 -1.24 10.46
C THR A 214 -22.92 -0.08 11.07
N ALA A 215 -21.62 -0.25 11.35
CA ALA A 215 -20.78 0.77 12.00
C ALA A 215 -20.46 1.94 11.07
N ILE A 216 -20.16 1.65 9.80
CA ILE A 216 -19.89 2.68 8.77
C ILE A 216 -21.18 3.15 8.10
N ASN A 217 -22.20 2.28 8.04
CA ASN A 217 -23.53 2.66 7.59
C ASN A 217 -24.62 1.84 8.31
N PRO A 218 -25.29 2.39 9.34
CA PRO A 218 -26.28 1.67 10.13
C PRO A 218 -27.52 1.23 9.35
N TYR A 219 -27.65 1.65 8.09
CA TYR A 219 -28.76 1.32 7.19
C TYR A 219 -28.35 0.41 6.02
N SER A 220 -27.08 0.06 5.87
CA SER A 220 -26.59 -0.76 4.76
C SER A 220 -26.42 -2.23 5.18
N TYR A 221 -27.41 -3.06 4.85
CA TYR A 221 -27.32 -4.53 4.91
C TYR A 221 -26.79 -5.12 3.59
N ILE A 222 -26.09 -4.30 2.79
CA ILE A 222 -25.67 -4.63 1.43
C ILE A 222 -24.44 -5.54 1.52
N SER A 223 -24.57 -6.77 1.03
CA SER A 223 -23.51 -7.77 0.97
C SER A 223 -23.61 -8.52 -0.35
N LEU A 224 -22.64 -8.31 -1.23
CA LEU A 224 -22.47 -9.06 -2.46
C LEU A 224 -22.04 -10.50 -2.21
N PHE A 225 -21.51 -10.83 -1.03
CA PHE A 225 -21.17 -12.22 -0.70
C PHE A 225 -22.40 -13.11 -0.56
N ASP A 226 -23.50 -12.54 -0.06
CA ASP A 226 -24.75 -13.28 0.16
C ASP A 226 -25.66 -13.24 -1.08
N PHE A 227 -25.15 -12.72 -2.20
CA PHE A 227 -25.92 -12.51 -3.42
C PHE A 227 -25.71 -13.65 -4.44
N GLU A 228 -26.80 -14.29 -4.85
CA GLU A 228 -26.75 -15.26 -5.95
C GLU A 228 -26.50 -14.53 -7.28
N LEU A 229 -25.37 -14.81 -7.93
CA LEU A 229 -24.95 -14.23 -9.22
C LEU A 229 -26.00 -14.36 -10.36
N SER A 230 -26.96 -15.28 -10.22
CA SER A 230 -28.07 -15.48 -11.17
C SER A 230 -29.25 -14.51 -10.99
N LEU A 231 -29.34 -13.82 -9.85
CA LEU A 231 -30.39 -12.85 -9.57
C LEU A 231 -29.95 -11.44 -10.01
N PRO A 232 -30.89 -10.55 -10.35
CA PRO A 232 -30.57 -9.13 -10.59
C PRO A 232 -30.28 -8.41 -9.27
N LEU A 233 -29.29 -7.52 -9.27
CA LEU A 233 -28.96 -6.69 -8.11
C LEU A 233 -30.20 -5.91 -7.63
N SER A 234 -30.40 -5.85 -6.31
CA SER A 234 -31.49 -5.04 -5.73
C SER A 234 -31.26 -3.55 -5.98
N GLN A 235 -32.32 -2.73 -5.91
CA GLN A 235 -32.19 -1.27 -6.03
C GLN A 235 -31.16 -0.67 -5.05
N GLN A 236 -31.08 -1.16 -3.81
CA GLN A 236 -30.11 -0.67 -2.82
C GLN A 236 -28.64 -0.87 -3.27
N HIS A 237 -28.33 -2.02 -3.87
CA HIS A 237 -27.02 -2.28 -4.46
C HIS A 237 -26.73 -1.30 -5.62
N LEU A 238 -27.71 -1.09 -6.50
CA LEU A 238 -27.57 -0.18 -7.64
C LEU A 238 -27.38 1.27 -7.21
N ASP A 239 -28.15 1.74 -6.22
CA ASP A 239 -28.04 3.08 -5.66
C ASP A 239 -26.64 3.29 -5.04
N LYS A 240 -26.15 2.30 -4.29
CA LYS A 240 -24.83 2.37 -3.66
C LYS A 240 -23.69 2.35 -4.69
N ILE A 241 -23.79 1.52 -5.73
CA ILE A 241 -22.85 1.53 -6.86
C ILE A 241 -22.86 2.89 -7.58
N SER A 242 -24.04 3.47 -7.77
CA SER A 242 -24.20 4.80 -8.39
C SER A 242 -23.58 5.91 -7.54
N GLU A 243 -23.71 5.85 -6.22
CA GLU A 243 -23.08 6.79 -5.28
C GLU A 243 -21.55 6.75 -5.41
N PHE A 244 -20.95 5.55 -5.40
CA PHE A 244 -19.50 5.41 -5.56
C PHE A 244 -19.01 5.82 -6.95
N HIS A 245 -19.78 5.51 -8.00
CA HIS A 245 -19.47 5.98 -9.35
C HIS A 245 -19.43 7.52 -9.40
N GLN A 246 -20.44 8.18 -8.82
CA GLN A 246 -20.50 9.65 -8.79
C GLN A 246 -19.36 10.25 -7.97
N ALA A 247 -18.98 9.63 -6.85
CA ALA A 247 -17.84 10.06 -6.03
C ALA A 247 -16.52 9.95 -6.80
N LEU A 248 -16.27 8.85 -7.51
CA LEU A 248 -15.09 8.68 -8.37
C LEU A 248 -15.04 9.71 -9.50
N VAL A 249 -16.17 9.98 -10.16
CA VAL A 249 -16.26 11.02 -11.19
C VAL A 249 -15.99 12.41 -10.61
N SER A 250 -16.49 12.73 -9.41
CA SER A 250 -16.19 14.00 -8.73
C SER A 250 -14.70 14.12 -8.43
N PHE A 251 -14.12 13.08 -7.85
CA PHE A 251 -12.69 12.99 -7.56
C PHE A 251 -11.84 13.26 -8.82
N GLU A 252 -12.12 12.57 -9.93
CA GLU A 252 -11.39 12.77 -11.20
C GLU A 252 -11.53 14.21 -11.72
N ASN A 253 -12.72 14.81 -11.59
CA ASN A 253 -12.96 16.19 -12.01
C ASN A 253 -12.21 17.22 -11.14
N GLU A 254 -12.05 16.95 -9.85
CA GLU A 254 -11.37 17.81 -8.88
C GLU A 254 -9.84 17.69 -8.94
N LEU A 255 -9.30 16.68 -9.63
CA LEU A 255 -7.85 16.50 -9.77
C LEU A 255 -7.14 17.76 -10.35
N PRO A 256 -5.97 18.12 -9.80
CA PRO A 256 -5.09 19.12 -10.38
C PRO A 256 -4.72 18.81 -11.83
N MET A 257 -4.54 19.84 -12.65
CA MET A 257 -4.20 19.67 -14.07
C MET A 257 -2.89 18.91 -14.29
N ALA A 258 -1.94 18.96 -13.35
CA ALA A 258 -0.67 18.23 -13.42
C ALA A 258 -0.83 16.72 -13.32
N LEU A 259 -1.90 16.24 -12.66
CA LEU A 259 -2.18 14.82 -12.45
C LEU A 259 -3.16 14.27 -13.48
N LYS A 260 -3.89 15.14 -14.19
CA LYS A 260 -4.81 14.75 -15.27
C LYS A 260 -4.06 14.27 -16.50
N VAL A 261 -4.37 13.05 -16.95
CA VAL A 261 -3.85 12.47 -18.19
C VAL A 261 -4.78 12.86 -19.33
N VAL A 262 -4.35 13.82 -20.17
CA VAL A 262 -5.16 14.34 -21.28
C VAL A 262 -4.57 13.91 -22.61
N ARG A 263 -5.42 13.41 -23.52
CA ARG A 263 -5.05 13.11 -24.89
C ARG A 263 -5.23 14.35 -25.77
N GLY A 264 -4.13 14.87 -26.30
CA GLY A 264 -4.13 15.98 -27.24
C GLY A 264 -4.72 15.59 -28.60
N TRP A 265 -5.10 16.59 -29.40
CA TRP A 265 -5.68 16.39 -30.73
C TRP A 265 -4.71 15.72 -31.72
N ASN A 266 -3.41 15.81 -31.47
CA ASN A 266 -2.35 15.09 -32.19
C ASN A 266 -2.22 13.62 -31.79
N GLY A 267 -3.05 13.13 -30.87
CA GLY A 267 -3.00 11.77 -30.33
C GLY A 267 -1.94 11.56 -29.24
N SER A 268 -1.14 12.58 -28.89
CA SER A 268 -0.15 12.52 -27.82
C SER A 268 -0.79 12.61 -26.44
N TRP A 269 -0.24 11.89 -25.46
CA TRP A 269 -0.66 11.97 -24.07
C TRP A 269 0.16 13.04 -23.34
N THR A 270 -0.53 13.86 -22.55
CA THR A 270 0.09 14.84 -21.64
C THR A 270 0.08 14.28 -20.22
N ASN A 271 1.09 14.64 -19.43
CA ASN A 271 1.27 14.22 -18.04
C ASN A 271 1.30 12.70 -17.81
N LEU A 272 1.64 11.90 -18.84
CA LEU A 272 1.80 10.47 -18.66
C LEU A 272 3.19 10.17 -18.05
N ASN A 273 3.23 10.04 -16.73
CA ASN A 273 4.39 9.60 -15.95
C ASN A 273 4.00 8.37 -15.09
N ARG A 274 4.97 7.75 -14.40
CA ARG A 274 4.73 6.55 -13.58
C ARG A 274 3.66 6.76 -12.51
N VAL A 275 3.70 7.92 -11.85
CA VAL A 275 2.78 8.33 -10.78
C VAL A 275 1.35 8.41 -11.32
N ASN A 276 1.13 9.24 -12.35
CA ASN A 276 -0.19 9.47 -12.93
C ASN A 276 -0.72 8.18 -13.54
N ALA A 277 0.13 7.38 -14.20
CA ALA A 277 -0.25 6.06 -14.67
C ALA A 277 -0.72 5.16 -13.52
N GLN A 278 -0.02 5.15 -12.38
CA GLN A 278 -0.42 4.39 -11.20
C GLN A 278 -1.74 4.90 -10.60
N LEU A 279 -1.93 6.21 -10.51
CA LEU A 279 -3.18 6.82 -10.03
C LEU A 279 -4.37 6.37 -10.88
N TYR A 280 -4.25 6.50 -12.21
CA TYR A 280 -5.30 6.09 -13.13
C TYR A 280 -5.47 4.56 -13.18
N LEU A 281 -4.41 3.78 -13.00
CA LEU A 281 -4.54 2.32 -12.85
C LEU A 281 -5.37 1.97 -11.62
N ILE A 282 -5.11 2.59 -10.46
CA ILE A 282 -5.90 2.36 -9.25
C ILE A 282 -7.35 2.79 -9.45
N TYR A 283 -7.56 3.94 -10.11
CA TYR A 283 -8.87 4.48 -10.43
C TYR A 283 -9.70 3.53 -11.29
N TYR A 284 -9.09 2.99 -12.36
CA TYR A 284 -9.77 2.07 -13.28
C TYR A 284 -9.79 0.62 -12.81
N GLN A 285 -8.93 0.22 -11.87
CA GLN A 285 -8.89 -1.14 -11.33
C GLN A 285 -10.06 -1.42 -10.38
N VAL A 286 -11.31 -1.27 -10.83
CA VAL A 286 -12.43 -1.98 -10.21
C VAL A 286 -12.32 -3.43 -10.67
N TRP A 287 -11.73 -4.26 -9.81
CA TRP A 287 -11.46 -5.70 -9.96
C TRP A 287 -12.13 -6.38 -11.16
N SER A 288 -11.35 -6.62 -12.21
CA SER A 288 -11.63 -7.62 -13.25
C SER A 288 -11.11 -8.97 -12.75
N ALA A 289 -11.90 -9.70 -11.95
CA ALA A 289 -11.74 -11.15 -11.94
C ALA A 289 -12.94 -11.83 -12.59
N SER A 290 -12.79 -12.06 -13.88
CA SER A 290 -13.29 -13.28 -14.48
C SER A 290 -12.37 -13.64 -15.62
N LYS A 291 -11.41 -14.55 -15.38
CA LYS A 291 -10.88 -15.49 -16.37
C LYS A 291 -9.84 -16.43 -15.76
N THR A 292 -10.25 -17.24 -14.79
CA THR A 292 -9.57 -18.51 -14.47
C THR A 292 -10.51 -19.42 -13.69
N SER A 293 -11.48 -20.01 -14.37
CA SER A 293 -12.11 -21.30 -14.01
C SER A 293 -13.30 -21.55 -14.95
N ARG A 294 -13.01 -22.17 -16.11
CA ARG A 294 -13.87 -23.14 -16.81
C ARG A 294 -13.07 -23.74 -17.96
N ALA A 295 -12.12 -24.58 -17.59
CA ALA A 295 -11.80 -25.78 -18.34
C ALA A 295 -12.14 -26.95 -17.41
N ASN A 296 -12.87 -27.93 -17.95
CA ASN A 296 -13.40 -29.14 -17.30
C ASN A 296 -14.78 -28.99 -16.63
N VAL A 297 -15.86 -29.15 -17.40
CA VAL A 297 -16.63 -30.40 -17.58
C VAL A 297 -17.31 -30.31 -18.95
#